data_AF-A0A3D4TDQ0-F1
#
_entry.id   AF-A0A3D4TDQ0-F1
#
_cell.length_a   1.000
_cell.length_b   1.000
_cell.length_c   1.000
_cell.angle_alpha   90.00
_cell.angle_beta   90.00
_cell.angle_gamma   90.00
#
_symmetry.space_group_name_H-M   'P 1'
#
loop_
_entity.id
_entity.type
_entity.pdbx_description
1 polymer ?
#
loop_
_entity_poly.entity_id
_entity_poly.type
_entity_poly.pdbx_seq_one_letter_code
_entity_poly.pdbx_strand_id
1 'polypeptide(L)'
;MQKRNKQGLSRSLERDFCIRLLILCCTLFVQEKLFAQESPFIMVLGTAQDGGYPHIGCNRTCCTAAWKQTTQQRFVVSLAIVDPIEKQWWLVEATPDIKAQLHLFQEQTKGKYPFLPKGILLTHAHMGHYTGLMQLGREALSSKGVEVYVLPKMAKFLENNGPWSQLVQLNNITLVSMDTNQLIKLSDQWQFRAMTVPHRDEFSETAGFSII
;
A
#
# COMPACT_ATOMS: atom_id res chain seq x y z
N MET A 1 42.64 50.08 -53.48
CA MET A 1 42.52 48.60 -53.48
C MET A 1 42.28 48.11 -52.04
N GLN A 2 41.03 48.14 -51.57
CA GLN A 2 40.66 47.72 -50.21
C GLN A 2 40.38 46.20 -50.20
N LYS A 3 41.32 45.41 -49.68
CA LYS A 3 41.07 44.01 -49.33
C LYS A 3 40.17 43.99 -48.09
N ARG A 4 38.85 43.92 -48.31
CA ARG A 4 37.87 43.75 -47.23
C ARG A 4 38.13 42.44 -46.51
N ASN A 5 38.18 42.54 -45.18
CA ASN A 5 38.56 41.53 -44.22
C ASN A 5 37.51 40.40 -44.15
N LYS A 6 37.55 39.46 -45.11
CA LYS A 6 36.62 38.30 -45.18
C LYS A 6 36.78 37.31 -44.01
N GLN A 7 37.93 37.30 -43.34
CA GLN A 7 38.21 36.36 -42.23
C GLN A 7 37.45 36.68 -40.94
N GLY A 8 37.16 37.97 -40.66
CA GLY A 8 36.44 38.36 -39.45
C GLY A 8 34.94 38.00 -39.47
N LEU A 9 34.32 38.06 -40.65
CA LEU A 9 32.89 37.77 -40.82
C LEU A 9 32.60 36.26 -40.71
N SER A 10 33.47 35.41 -41.30
CA SER A 10 33.35 33.93 -41.23
C SER A 10 33.38 33.44 -39.78
N ARG A 11 34.32 33.95 -38.98
CA ARG A 11 34.49 33.55 -37.57
C ARG A 11 33.32 33.97 -36.68
N SER A 12 32.65 35.09 -36.98
CA SER A 12 31.45 35.52 -36.25
C SER A 12 30.27 34.59 -36.56
N LEU A 13 30.05 34.29 -37.84
CA LEU A 13 28.99 33.39 -38.30
C LEU A 13 29.18 31.96 -37.77
N GLU A 14 30.42 31.44 -37.75
CA GLU A 14 30.74 30.13 -37.18
C GLU A 14 30.48 30.07 -35.67
N ARG A 15 30.80 31.15 -34.93
CA ARG A 15 30.58 31.22 -33.48
C ARG A 15 29.10 31.30 -33.13
N ASP A 16 28.32 32.08 -33.89
CA ASP A 16 26.87 32.18 -33.71
C ASP A 16 26.16 30.87 -34.10
N PHE A 17 26.66 30.16 -35.11
CA PHE A 17 26.19 28.82 -35.48
C PHE A 17 26.48 27.79 -34.38
N CYS A 18 27.70 27.79 -33.81
CA CYS A 18 28.06 26.91 -32.69
C CYS A 18 27.23 27.19 -31.44
N ILE A 19 26.97 28.46 -31.10
CA ILE A 19 26.13 28.83 -29.94
C ILE A 19 24.68 28.39 -30.17
N ARG A 20 24.13 28.60 -31.37
CA ARG A 20 22.77 28.14 -31.71
C ARG A 20 22.67 26.61 -31.73
N LEU A 21 23.70 25.90 -32.20
CA LEU A 21 23.77 24.44 -32.16
C LEU A 21 23.89 23.89 -30.73
N LEU A 22 24.64 24.58 -29.85
CA LEU A 22 24.72 24.26 -28.42
C LEU A 22 23.40 24.50 -27.68
N ILE A 23 22.69 25.59 -27.98
CA ILE A 23 21.35 25.86 -27.41
C ILE A 23 20.33 24.84 -27.92
N LEU A 24 20.40 24.45 -29.20
CA LEU A 24 19.56 23.39 -29.77
C LEU A 24 19.89 22.02 -29.14
N CYS A 25 21.16 21.69 -28.91
CA CYS A 25 21.55 20.50 -28.16
C CYS A 25 21.08 20.55 -26.69
N CYS A 26 21.26 21.67 -26.00
CA CYS A 26 20.82 21.84 -24.60
C CYS A 26 19.29 21.75 -24.47
N THR A 27 18.53 22.20 -25.47
CA THR A 27 17.06 22.03 -25.47
C THR A 27 16.65 20.59 -25.82
N LEU A 28 17.38 19.90 -26.70
CA LEU A 28 17.19 18.47 -26.99
C LEU A 28 17.60 17.54 -25.84
N PHE A 29 18.49 17.96 -24.92
CA PHE A 29 18.82 17.19 -23.71
C PHE A 29 17.80 17.36 -22.56
N VAL A 30 16.87 18.33 -22.65
CA VAL A 30 15.88 18.62 -21.60
C VAL A 30 14.55 17.89 -21.83
N GLN A 31 14.33 17.28 -22.99
CA GLN A 31 13.21 16.40 -23.31
C GLN A 31 13.78 15.00 -23.56
N GLU A 32 13.57 13.95 -22.78
CA GLU A 32 12.38 13.57 -22.03
C GLU A 32 12.78 12.66 -20.85
N LYS A 33 12.66 13.15 -19.62
CA LYS A 33 12.12 12.25 -18.59
C LYS A 33 10.62 12.25 -18.82
N LEU A 34 10.15 11.39 -19.72
CA LEU A 34 8.78 10.90 -19.63
C LEU A 34 8.72 10.25 -18.24
N PHE A 35 8.29 11.01 -17.23
CA PHE A 35 7.81 10.40 -16.02
C PHE A 35 6.61 9.59 -16.47
N ALA A 36 6.79 8.29 -16.70
CA ALA A 36 5.69 7.37 -16.60
C ALA A 36 5.05 7.68 -15.25
N GLN A 37 3.90 8.33 -15.29
CA GLN A 37 3.14 8.63 -14.10
C GLN A 37 2.78 7.27 -13.54
N GLU A 38 3.53 6.83 -12.52
CA GLU A 38 3.23 5.59 -11.82
C GLU A 38 1.76 5.72 -11.38
N SER A 39 0.92 4.80 -11.83
CA SER A 39 -0.49 4.80 -11.48
C SER A 39 -0.72 4.00 -10.20
N PRO A 40 -1.73 4.37 -9.39
CA PRO A 40 -2.44 3.47 -8.50
C PRO A 40 -2.37 1.98 -8.86
N PHE A 41 -1.88 1.14 -7.93
CA PHE A 41 -1.88 -0.31 -8.13
C PHE A 41 -2.16 -1.10 -6.84
N ILE A 42 -2.51 -2.36 -7.01
CA ILE A 42 -2.75 -3.31 -5.92
C ILE A 42 -1.63 -4.37 -5.93
N MET A 43 -1.10 -4.68 -4.75
CA MET A 43 -0.18 -5.79 -4.54
C MET A 43 -0.85 -6.84 -3.66
N VAL A 44 -0.75 -8.12 -4.06
CA VAL A 44 -1.27 -9.24 -3.29
C VAL A 44 -0.23 -9.67 -2.26
N LEU A 45 -0.56 -9.57 -0.97
CA LEU A 45 0.31 -9.96 0.14
C LEU A 45 -0.06 -11.33 0.73
N GLY A 46 -1.26 -11.83 0.44
CA GLY A 46 -1.70 -13.15 0.84
C GLY A 46 -2.95 -13.59 0.10
N THR A 47 -3.19 -14.89 0.05
CA THR A 47 -4.27 -15.52 -0.74
C THR A 47 -4.94 -16.70 -0.05
N ALA A 48 -4.44 -17.12 1.11
CA ALA A 48 -5.03 -18.21 1.87
C ALA A 48 -6.27 -17.74 2.66
N GLN A 49 -7.10 -18.70 3.03
CA GLN A 49 -8.15 -18.51 4.03
C GLN A 49 -7.55 -18.19 5.41
N ASP A 50 -8.40 -17.89 6.38
CA ASP A 50 -8.09 -17.45 7.73
C ASP A 50 -6.96 -18.24 8.41
N GLY A 51 -6.96 -19.57 8.26
CA GLY A 51 -5.99 -20.46 8.90
C GLY A 51 -4.63 -20.58 8.18
N GLY A 52 -4.42 -19.82 7.11
CA GLY A 52 -3.21 -19.87 6.29
C GLY A 52 -3.08 -21.15 5.47
N TYR A 53 -1.96 -21.25 4.75
CA TYR A 53 -1.57 -22.48 4.08
C TYR A 53 -0.08 -22.77 4.28
N PRO A 54 0.28 -23.92 4.84
CA PRO A 54 -0.59 -25.01 5.30
C PRO A 54 -1.43 -24.64 6.54
N HIS A 55 -2.64 -25.18 6.62
CA HIS A 55 -3.55 -24.95 7.75
C HIS A 55 -3.08 -25.72 8.99
N ILE A 56 -3.25 -25.14 10.18
CA ILE A 56 -2.87 -25.76 11.47
C ILE A 56 -3.48 -27.17 11.61
N GLY A 57 -2.63 -28.16 11.90
CA GLY A 57 -3.04 -29.57 12.04
C GLY A 57 -3.38 -30.31 10.73
N CYS A 58 -3.25 -29.69 9.56
CA CYS A 58 -3.52 -30.33 8.28
C CYS A 58 -2.39 -31.30 7.87
N ASN A 59 -2.70 -32.60 7.82
CA ASN A 59 -1.78 -33.67 7.40
C ASN A 59 -2.04 -34.19 5.97
N ARG A 60 -2.92 -33.55 5.20
CA ARG A 60 -3.16 -33.91 3.79
C ARG A 60 -1.90 -33.69 2.97
N THR A 61 -1.76 -34.42 1.86
CA THR A 61 -0.56 -34.39 1.00
C THR A 61 -0.17 -32.98 0.55
N CYS A 62 -1.16 -32.14 0.20
CA CYS A 62 -0.94 -30.72 -0.14
C CYS A 62 -0.28 -29.93 1.02
N CYS A 63 -0.84 -30.02 2.23
CA CYS A 63 -0.32 -29.35 3.41
C CYS A 63 1.07 -29.89 3.81
N THR A 64 1.27 -31.21 3.78
CA THR A 64 2.56 -31.84 4.09
C THR A 64 3.67 -31.38 3.15
N ALA A 65 3.37 -31.17 1.85
CA ALA A 65 4.31 -30.60 0.91
C ALA A 65 4.65 -29.14 1.27
N ALA A 66 3.65 -28.33 1.64
CA ALA A 66 3.85 -26.94 2.02
C ALA A 66 4.53 -26.74 3.39
N TRP A 67 4.42 -27.70 4.31
CA TRP A 67 5.22 -27.73 5.53
C TRP A 67 6.71 -27.95 5.24
N LYS A 68 7.04 -28.72 4.20
CA LYS A 68 8.42 -29.03 3.80
C LYS A 68 9.05 -27.97 2.90
N GLN A 69 8.25 -27.23 2.14
CA GLN A 69 8.71 -26.25 1.15
C GLN A 69 8.05 -24.90 1.39
N THR A 70 8.82 -23.93 1.89
CA THR A 70 8.36 -22.57 2.20
C THR A 70 7.76 -21.86 0.98
N THR A 71 8.25 -22.13 -0.24
CA THR A 71 7.72 -21.57 -1.49
C THR A 71 6.28 -21.98 -1.80
N GLN A 72 5.80 -23.06 -1.20
CA GLN A 72 4.41 -23.50 -1.33
C GLN A 72 3.50 -22.88 -0.28
N GLN A 73 4.03 -22.27 0.77
CA GLN A 73 3.23 -21.62 1.81
C GLN A 73 2.52 -20.38 1.26
N ARG A 74 1.36 -20.05 1.83
CA ARG A 74 0.60 -18.85 1.48
C ARG A 74 0.13 -18.18 2.76
N PHE A 75 0.36 -16.88 2.83
CA PHE A 75 -0.19 -16.04 3.88
C PHE A 75 -1.70 -15.88 3.73
N VAL A 76 -2.36 -15.63 4.86
CA VAL A 76 -3.78 -15.26 4.93
C VAL A 76 -4.06 -14.05 4.05
N VAL A 77 -5.23 -14.00 3.44
CA VAL A 77 -5.64 -12.98 2.46
C VAL A 77 -5.34 -11.56 2.93
N SER A 78 -4.56 -10.83 2.13
CA SER A 78 -4.26 -9.42 2.37
C SER A 78 -3.81 -8.76 1.07
N LEU A 79 -4.16 -7.48 0.93
CA LEU A 79 -3.78 -6.64 -0.22
C LEU A 79 -3.10 -5.37 0.28
N ALA A 80 -2.17 -4.84 -0.51
CA ALA A 80 -1.70 -3.47 -0.39
C ALA A 80 -2.25 -2.63 -1.55
N ILE A 81 -2.85 -1.49 -1.22
CA ILE A 81 -3.29 -0.47 -2.18
C ILE A 81 -2.23 0.62 -2.17
N VAL A 82 -1.53 0.85 -3.28
CA VAL A 82 -0.31 1.68 -3.34
C VAL A 82 -0.49 2.92 -4.20
N ASP A 83 -0.34 4.11 -3.59
CA ASP A 83 -0.32 5.40 -4.27
C ASP A 83 1.14 5.81 -4.53
N PRO A 84 1.64 5.66 -5.76
CA PRO A 84 3.00 6.04 -6.09
C PRO A 84 3.21 7.55 -6.24
N ILE A 85 2.16 8.37 -6.34
CA ILE A 85 2.26 9.83 -6.46
C ILE A 85 2.50 10.42 -5.07
N GLU A 86 1.64 10.08 -4.11
CA GLU A 86 1.75 10.54 -2.72
C GLU A 86 2.76 9.72 -1.88
N LYS A 87 3.32 8.65 -2.46
CA LYS A 87 4.20 7.68 -1.78
C LYS A 87 3.58 7.12 -0.50
N GLN A 88 2.28 6.82 -0.58
CA GLN A 88 1.48 6.25 0.50
C GLN A 88 0.92 4.89 0.10
N TRP A 89 0.47 4.13 1.09
CA TRP A 89 -0.18 2.85 0.84
C TRP A 89 -1.10 2.47 1.99
N TRP A 90 -2.07 1.60 1.70
CA TRP A 90 -3.05 1.08 2.64
C TRP A 90 -3.02 -0.44 2.65
N LEU A 91 -3.23 -1.02 3.83
CA LEU A 91 -3.33 -2.45 4.00
C LEU A 91 -4.80 -2.87 4.04
N VAL A 92 -5.19 -3.87 3.27
CA VAL A 92 -6.48 -4.56 3.42
C VAL A 92 -6.21 -5.83 4.21
N GLU A 93 -6.90 -5.96 5.34
CA GLU A 93 -6.73 -6.99 6.37
C GLU A 93 -5.41 -6.93 7.15
N ALA A 94 -5.51 -6.78 8.47
CA ALA A 94 -4.41 -6.98 9.40
C ALA A 94 -4.41 -8.44 9.89
N THR A 95 -3.87 -9.32 9.04
CA THR A 95 -3.92 -10.78 9.26
C THR A 95 -2.94 -11.25 10.34
N PRO A 96 -3.05 -12.50 10.85
CA PRO A 96 -2.01 -13.09 11.71
C PRO A 96 -0.59 -13.02 11.12
N ASP A 97 -0.46 -12.99 9.79
CA ASP A 97 0.80 -12.97 9.06
C ASP A 97 1.37 -11.55 8.86
N ILE A 98 0.75 -10.52 9.44
CA ILE A 98 1.06 -9.09 9.18
C ILE A 98 2.57 -8.79 9.24
N LYS A 99 3.31 -9.37 10.18
CA LYS A 99 4.78 -9.17 10.29
C LYS A 99 5.51 -9.54 9.00
N ALA A 100 5.18 -10.71 8.43
CA ALA A 100 5.80 -11.18 7.19
C ALA A 100 5.26 -10.42 5.98
N GLN A 101 3.97 -10.05 5.98
CA GLN A 101 3.34 -9.28 4.91
C GLN A 101 3.90 -7.86 4.79
N LEU A 102 4.13 -7.16 5.90
CA LEU A 102 4.78 -5.84 5.92
C LEU A 102 6.22 -5.92 5.40
N HIS A 103 6.95 -6.98 5.76
CA HIS A 103 8.31 -7.18 5.27
C HIS A 103 8.32 -7.47 3.76
N LEU A 104 7.44 -8.37 3.29
CA LEU A 104 7.27 -8.66 1.87
C LEU A 104 6.96 -7.39 1.08
N PHE A 105 6.05 -6.54 1.59
CA PHE A 105 5.75 -5.26 0.96
C PHE A 105 6.98 -4.36 0.82
N GLN A 106 7.79 -4.24 1.88
CA GLN A 106 9.04 -3.46 1.84
C GLN A 106 10.06 -4.02 0.84
N GLU A 107 10.23 -5.34 0.79
CA GLU A 107 11.15 -5.99 -0.15
C GLU A 107 10.70 -5.77 -1.61
N GLN A 108 9.42 -6.04 -1.91
CA GLN A 108 8.88 -5.92 -3.27
C GLN A 108 8.90 -4.47 -3.77
N THR A 109 8.71 -3.51 -2.87
CA THR A 109 8.78 -2.08 -3.20
C THR A 109 10.19 -1.49 -3.08
N LYS A 110 11.19 -2.29 -2.69
CA LYS A 110 12.58 -1.86 -2.47
C LYS A 110 12.69 -0.67 -1.50
N GLY A 111 11.84 -0.65 -0.47
CA GLY A 111 11.80 0.40 0.55
C GLY A 111 11.34 1.77 0.04
N LYS A 112 10.67 1.85 -1.12
CA LYS A 112 10.17 3.12 -1.68
C LYS A 112 9.04 3.77 -0.87
N TYR A 113 8.37 3.02 0.00
CA TYR A 113 7.22 3.46 0.79
C TYR A 113 7.49 3.26 2.29
N PRO A 114 6.77 3.97 3.18
CA PRO A 114 6.89 3.77 4.63
C PRO A 114 6.62 2.31 5.06
N PHE A 115 7.26 1.88 6.15
CA PHE A 115 7.08 0.52 6.70
C PHE A 115 5.64 0.24 7.12
N LEU A 116 4.99 1.22 7.77
CA LEU A 116 3.59 1.12 8.16
C LEU A 116 2.68 1.71 7.08
N PRO A 117 1.49 1.11 6.85
CA PRO A 117 0.50 1.70 5.98
C PRO A 117 -0.04 2.99 6.57
N LYS A 118 -0.52 3.89 5.69
CA LYS A 118 -1.24 5.09 6.08
C LYS A 118 -2.54 4.75 6.81
N GLY A 119 -3.19 3.67 6.41
CA GLY A 119 -4.36 3.11 7.10
C GLY A 119 -4.59 1.64 6.77
N ILE A 120 -5.40 1.00 7.59
CA ILE A 120 -5.76 -0.42 7.49
C ILE A 120 -7.27 -0.51 7.28
N LEU A 121 -7.71 -1.22 6.24
CA LEU A 121 -9.12 -1.50 5.96
C LEU A 121 -9.43 -2.93 6.39
N LEU A 122 -10.45 -3.12 7.23
CA LEU A 122 -10.85 -4.45 7.70
C LEU A 122 -12.24 -4.79 7.18
N THR A 123 -12.40 -6.01 6.68
CA THR A 123 -13.72 -6.46 6.20
C THR A 123 -14.61 -6.95 7.34
N HIS A 124 -14.11 -7.82 8.23
CA HIS A 124 -14.92 -8.45 9.28
C HIS A 124 -14.09 -9.07 10.42
N ALA A 125 -14.77 -9.51 11.49
CA ALA A 125 -14.20 -10.00 12.73
C ALA A 125 -13.88 -11.51 12.74
N HIS A 126 -13.43 -12.08 11.62
CA HIS A 126 -12.82 -13.42 11.64
C HIS A 126 -11.32 -13.34 11.90
N MET A 127 -10.77 -14.34 12.59
CA MET A 127 -9.38 -14.26 13.10
C MET A 127 -8.32 -14.02 12.01
N GLY A 128 -8.58 -14.42 10.76
CA GLY A 128 -7.70 -14.18 9.62
C GLY A 128 -7.55 -12.71 9.22
N HIS A 129 -8.45 -11.83 9.67
CA HIS A 129 -8.65 -10.52 9.07
C HIS A 129 -8.16 -9.35 9.92
N TYR A 130 -8.15 -9.49 11.25
CA TYR A 130 -7.86 -8.37 12.15
C TYR A 130 -6.92 -8.69 13.32
N THR A 131 -6.60 -9.96 13.57
CA THR A 131 -5.81 -10.35 14.74
C THR A 131 -4.39 -9.80 14.70
N GLY A 132 -3.85 -9.55 13.49
CA GLY A 132 -2.57 -8.90 13.28
C GLY A 132 -2.46 -7.50 13.89
N LEU A 133 -3.58 -6.81 14.13
CA LEU A 133 -3.59 -5.53 14.84
C LEU A 133 -2.87 -5.61 16.20
N MET A 134 -2.85 -6.77 16.86
CA MET A 134 -2.12 -6.96 18.13
C MET A 134 -0.63 -6.61 18.02
N GLN A 135 -0.03 -6.73 16.83
CA GLN A 135 1.38 -6.39 16.57
C GLN A 135 1.65 -4.87 16.62
N LEU A 136 0.60 -4.05 16.62
CA LEU A 136 0.70 -2.59 16.69
C LEU A 136 0.82 -2.06 18.14
N GLY A 137 0.62 -2.93 19.13
CA GLY A 137 0.67 -2.63 20.57
C GLY A 137 2.08 -2.57 21.16
N ARG A 138 2.16 -2.29 22.46
CA ARG A 138 3.41 -2.04 23.19
C ARG A 138 4.36 -3.24 23.23
N GLU A 139 3.81 -4.45 23.17
CA GLU A 139 4.57 -5.70 23.21
C GLU A 139 5.36 -5.96 21.92
N ALA A 140 5.01 -5.26 20.83
CA ALA A 140 5.63 -5.40 19.53
C ALA A 140 6.07 -4.03 18.98
N LEU A 141 5.33 -3.45 18.03
CA LEU A 141 5.79 -2.26 17.31
C LEU A 141 5.59 -0.95 18.07
N SER A 142 4.63 -0.89 19.01
CA SER A 142 4.24 0.34 19.71
C SER A 142 3.96 1.50 18.75
N SER A 143 3.11 1.25 17.75
CA SER A 143 2.73 2.23 16.73
C SER A 143 2.01 3.45 17.32
N LYS A 144 1.79 4.50 16.51
CA LYS A 144 1.11 5.74 16.94
C LYS A 144 0.07 6.17 15.92
N GLY A 145 -1.20 6.05 16.28
CA GLY A 145 -2.34 6.56 15.53
C GLY A 145 -2.50 5.96 14.12
N VAL A 146 -2.20 4.68 13.93
CA VAL A 146 -2.50 4.02 12.63
C VAL A 146 -4.01 4.01 12.44
N GLU A 147 -4.49 4.59 11.33
CA GLU A 147 -5.92 4.63 11.03
C GLU A 147 -6.43 3.23 10.69
N VAL A 148 -7.55 2.83 11.29
CA VAL A 148 -8.19 1.54 11.06
C VAL A 148 -9.64 1.78 10.66
N TYR A 149 -9.94 1.55 9.38
CA TYR A 149 -11.22 1.77 8.73
C TYR A 149 -12.10 0.52 8.90
N VAL A 150 -13.24 0.69 9.57
CA VAL A 150 -14.12 -0.40 10.00
C VAL A 150 -15.60 0.01 9.94
N LEU A 151 -16.49 -0.96 9.71
CA LEU A 151 -17.93 -0.74 9.91
C LEU A 151 -18.28 -0.62 11.42
N PRO A 152 -19.43 -0.02 11.78
CA PRO A 152 -19.74 0.34 13.16
C PRO A 152 -19.70 -0.82 14.19
N LYS A 153 -20.22 -2.01 13.87
CA LYS A 153 -20.19 -3.15 14.81
C LYS A 153 -18.76 -3.65 15.02
N MET A 154 -17.92 -3.64 13.98
CA MET A 154 -16.49 -3.96 14.11
C MET A 154 -15.74 -2.93 14.95
N ALA A 155 -16.02 -1.64 14.79
CA ALA A 155 -15.45 -0.59 15.64
C ALA A 155 -15.77 -0.84 17.12
N LYS A 156 -17.05 -1.06 17.42
CA LYS A 156 -17.51 -1.40 18.78
C LYS A 156 -16.88 -2.68 19.32
N PHE A 157 -16.67 -3.68 18.47
CA PHE A 157 -15.98 -4.91 18.88
C PHE A 157 -14.54 -4.63 19.32
N LEU A 158 -13.76 -3.88 18.53
CA LEU A 158 -12.37 -3.56 18.85
C LEU A 158 -12.24 -2.66 20.08
N GLU A 159 -13.17 -1.72 20.30
CA GLU A 159 -13.17 -0.85 21.48
C GLU A 159 -13.43 -1.59 22.80
N ASN A 160 -14.22 -2.67 22.74
CA ASN A 160 -14.70 -3.36 23.95
C ASN A 160 -13.99 -4.68 24.23
N ASN A 161 -13.17 -5.19 23.32
CA ASN A 161 -12.52 -6.50 23.47
C ASN A 161 -10.99 -6.37 23.46
N GLY A 162 -10.36 -7.00 24.46
CA GLY A 162 -8.92 -7.14 24.52
C GLY A 162 -8.39 -8.14 23.49
N PRO A 163 -7.15 -7.98 22.99
CA PRO A 163 -6.20 -6.91 23.36
C PRO A 163 -6.42 -5.59 22.60
N TRP A 164 -7.32 -5.54 21.62
CA TRP A 164 -7.48 -4.39 20.72
C TRP A 164 -7.97 -3.12 21.42
N SER A 165 -8.81 -3.25 22.44
CA SER A 165 -9.27 -2.11 23.24
C SER A 165 -8.11 -1.32 23.84
N GLN A 166 -7.00 -1.99 24.21
CA GLN A 166 -5.80 -1.32 24.68
C GLN A 166 -5.11 -0.52 23.58
N LEU A 167 -5.11 -1.01 22.34
CA LEU A 167 -4.52 -0.29 21.20
C LEU A 167 -5.24 1.05 20.95
N VAL A 168 -6.58 1.04 21.11
CA VAL A 168 -7.40 2.24 21.01
C VAL A 168 -7.11 3.19 22.18
N GLN A 169 -7.15 2.68 23.42
CA GLN A 169 -6.92 3.49 24.63
C GLN A 169 -5.53 4.15 24.67
N LEU A 170 -4.50 3.46 24.16
CA LEU A 170 -3.13 3.95 24.11
C LEU A 170 -2.81 4.75 22.83
N ASN A 171 -3.79 4.99 21.97
CA ASN A 171 -3.63 5.65 20.67
C ASN A 171 -2.56 4.98 19.78
N ASN A 172 -2.41 3.66 19.87
CA ASN A 172 -1.63 2.91 18.89
C ASN A 172 -2.37 2.87 17.55
N ILE A 173 -3.70 2.71 17.61
CA ILE A 173 -4.59 2.80 16.45
C ILE A 173 -5.68 3.84 16.69
N THR A 174 -6.19 4.42 15.59
CA THR A 174 -7.37 5.29 15.59
C THR A 174 -8.45 4.65 14.73
N LEU A 175 -9.61 4.35 15.32
CA LEU A 175 -10.72 3.76 14.58
C LEU A 175 -11.43 4.84 13.75
N VAL A 176 -11.61 4.57 12.46
CA VAL A 176 -12.37 5.38 11.53
C VAL A 176 -13.61 4.59 11.14
N SER A 177 -14.75 4.92 11.75
CA SER A 177 -16.01 4.26 11.42
C SER A 177 -16.50 4.70 10.04
N MET A 178 -16.87 3.73 9.21
CA MET A 178 -17.35 3.96 7.85
C MET A 178 -18.86 3.78 7.76
N ASP A 179 -19.50 4.58 6.92
CA ASP A 179 -20.88 4.36 6.46
C ASP A 179 -20.84 3.80 5.04
N THR A 180 -21.69 2.79 4.77
CA THR A 180 -21.85 2.19 3.44
C THR A 180 -22.32 3.17 2.34
N ASN A 181 -22.85 4.34 2.72
CA ASN A 181 -23.30 5.37 1.78
C ASN A 181 -22.24 6.43 1.48
N GLN A 182 -21.08 6.39 2.16
CA GLN A 182 -20.09 7.45 2.08
C GLN A 182 -18.90 7.06 1.19
N LEU A 183 -18.43 8.04 0.41
CA LEU A 183 -17.11 7.97 -0.23
C LEU A 183 -16.05 8.49 0.73
N ILE A 184 -15.03 7.68 0.96
CA ILE A 184 -13.88 8.04 1.79
C ILE A 184 -12.70 8.29 0.86
N LYS A 185 -12.22 9.53 0.87
CA LYS A 185 -11.05 9.94 0.10
C LYS A 185 -9.78 9.48 0.81
N LEU A 186 -8.97 8.66 0.14
CA LEU A 186 -7.68 8.21 0.67
C LEU A 186 -6.52 9.08 0.17
N SER A 187 -6.59 9.51 -1.09
CA SER A 187 -5.66 10.47 -1.68
C SER A 187 -6.37 11.32 -2.73
N ASP A 188 -5.64 12.21 -3.40
CA ASP A 188 -6.19 12.98 -4.53
C ASP A 188 -6.51 12.10 -5.76
N GLN A 189 -5.98 10.88 -5.81
CA GLN A 189 -6.09 9.98 -6.96
C GLN A 189 -7.19 8.94 -6.83
N TRP A 190 -7.62 8.62 -5.60
CA TRP A 190 -8.63 7.59 -5.39
C TRP A 190 -9.44 7.75 -4.11
N GLN A 191 -10.61 7.12 -4.16
CA GLN A 191 -11.56 7.03 -3.07
C GLN A 191 -12.00 5.59 -2.91
N PHE A 192 -12.59 5.26 -1.78
CA PHE A 192 -13.30 3.99 -1.67
C PHE A 192 -14.67 4.18 -1.03
N ARG A 193 -15.53 3.20 -1.30
CA ARG A 193 -16.81 3.04 -0.62
C ARG A 193 -16.88 1.65 -0.03
N ALA A 194 -17.31 1.58 1.24
CA ALA A 194 -17.68 0.31 1.86
C ALA A 194 -19.09 -0.10 1.46
N MET A 195 -19.36 -1.38 1.35
CA MET A 195 -20.70 -1.94 1.17
C MET A 195 -20.86 -3.17 2.06
N THR A 196 -22.04 -3.42 2.58
CA THR A 196 -22.29 -4.65 3.35
C THR A 196 -22.40 -5.83 2.40
N VAL A 197 -21.69 -6.91 2.70
CA VAL A 197 -21.73 -8.16 1.93
C VAL A 197 -22.34 -9.24 2.81
N PRO A 198 -23.32 -10.03 2.32
CA PRO A 198 -23.84 -11.17 3.07
C PRO A 198 -22.72 -12.19 3.33
N HIS A 199 -22.41 -12.39 4.60
CA HIS A 199 -21.48 -13.40 5.09
C HIS A 199 -21.99 -13.89 6.44
N ARG A 200 -21.42 -14.96 6.99
CA ARG A 200 -21.82 -15.41 8.32
C ARG A 200 -21.38 -14.39 9.36
N ASP A 201 -22.27 -13.47 9.70
CA ASP A 201 -22.00 -12.44 10.68
C ASP A 201 -21.85 -13.06 12.07
N GLU A 202 -20.67 -12.86 12.68
CA GLU A 202 -20.38 -13.21 14.06
C GLU A 202 -20.28 -11.92 14.88
N PHE A 203 -19.06 -11.48 15.19
CA PHE A 203 -18.79 -10.32 16.04
C PHE A 203 -18.88 -8.97 15.33
N SER A 204 -19.02 -8.93 14.01
CA SER A 204 -19.12 -7.71 13.19
C SER A 204 -20.13 -7.87 12.05
N GLU A 205 -20.37 -6.79 11.29
CA GLU A 205 -20.82 -6.89 9.91
C GLU A 205 -19.67 -7.35 9.00
N THR A 206 -19.97 -7.64 7.74
CA THR A 206 -18.94 -7.88 6.71
C THR A 206 -18.96 -6.79 5.64
N ALA A 207 -17.82 -6.11 5.49
CA ALA A 207 -17.63 -5.11 4.45
C ALA A 207 -17.05 -5.72 3.17
N GLY A 208 -17.46 -5.19 2.03
CA GLY A 208 -16.72 -5.19 0.78
C GLY A 208 -16.30 -3.76 0.44
N PHE A 209 -15.25 -3.62 -0.37
CA PHE A 209 -14.70 -2.32 -0.75
C PHE A 209 -14.74 -2.15 -2.27
N SER A 210 -15.30 -1.03 -2.72
CA SER A 210 -15.17 -0.55 -4.10
C SER A 210 -14.15 0.59 -4.13
N ILE A 211 -13.06 0.41 -4.87
CA ILE A 211 -12.02 1.42 -5.08
C ILE A 211 -12.35 2.15 -6.39
N ILE A 212 -12.36 3.49 -6.34
CA ILE A 212 -12.82 4.38 -7.41
C ILE A 212 -11.73 5.40 -7.73
#